data_AF-A0A7V4AWR6-F1
#
_entry.id   AF-A0A7V4AWR6-F1
#
_cell.length_a   1.000
_cell.length_b   1.000
_cell.length_c   1.000
_cell.angle_alpha   90.00
_cell.angle_beta   90.00
_cell.angle_gamma   90.00
#
_symmetry.space_group_name_H-M   'P 1'
#
loop_
_entity.id
_entity.type
_entity.pdbx_description
1 polymer ?
#
loop_
_entity_poly.entity_id
_entity_poly.type
_entity_poly.pdbx_seq_one_letter_code
_entity_poly.pdbx_strand_id
1 'polypeptide(L)'
;MGSRPGSTPSHSRPEKQTRSKSSMTAKDRKEKVNRHFASDNWAGAPPEIMKALARANAGHAPAYGADEWTARAVKLIEKQFGGNCLAYLVSNGTAANVLGLAAMLKPHQSVLCSSVAHILVDECGAVEKWTGARLEPVPHVNGKIMAQTLEPF
;
A
#
# COMPACT_ATOMS: atom_id res chain seq x y z
N MET A 1 12.41 81.29 0.17
CA MET A 1 11.65 82.34 0.86
C MET A 1 10.17 82.01 0.75
N GLY A 2 9.49 81.73 1.88
CA GLY A 2 8.01 81.57 2.01
C GLY A 2 7.43 80.31 1.33
N SER A 3 6.49 79.52 1.88
CA SER A 3 5.52 79.73 2.96
C SER A 3 5.00 78.36 3.46
N ARG A 4 4.56 78.30 4.73
CA ARG A 4 4.01 77.14 5.46
C ARG A 4 2.56 76.76 5.02
N PRO A 5 1.77 75.96 5.78
CA PRO A 5 1.74 74.49 5.88
C PRO A 5 0.33 73.91 5.57
N GLY A 6 0.21 72.62 5.26
CA GLY A 6 -1.09 71.94 5.11
C GLY A 6 -1.19 70.74 6.04
N SER A 7 -1.80 70.91 7.22
CA SER A 7 -2.18 69.83 8.12
C SER A 7 -3.36 69.05 7.53
N THR A 8 -3.18 67.75 7.30
CA THR A 8 -4.28 66.84 6.98
C THR A 8 -4.69 66.04 8.22
N PRO A 9 -5.98 65.74 8.42
CA PRO A 9 -6.49 65.22 9.69
C PRO A 9 -6.21 63.73 9.84
N SER A 10 -5.85 63.32 11.06
CA SER A 10 -5.73 61.93 11.48
C SER A 10 -7.10 61.24 11.42
N HIS A 11 -7.34 60.43 10.39
CA HIS A 11 -8.42 59.45 10.41
C HIS A 11 -7.98 58.23 11.24
N SER A 12 -8.55 58.11 12.44
CA SER A 12 -8.43 56.94 13.29
C SER A 12 -9.00 55.71 12.57
N ARG A 13 -8.18 54.65 12.50
CA ARG A 13 -8.56 53.35 11.95
C ARG A 13 -9.50 52.66 12.96
N PRO A 14 -10.67 52.14 12.55
CA PRO A 14 -11.52 51.40 13.48
C PRO A 14 -10.85 50.07 13.85
N GLU A 15 -10.86 49.76 15.15
CA GLU A 15 -10.35 48.51 15.72
C GLU A 15 -11.03 47.30 15.06
N LYS A 16 -10.21 46.35 14.58
CA LYS A 16 -10.71 45.05 14.13
C LYS A 16 -11.17 44.27 15.35
N GLN A 17 -12.49 44.23 15.56
CA GLN A 17 -13.15 43.35 16.51
C GLN A 17 -12.80 41.90 16.14
N THR A 18 -11.93 41.28 16.93
CA THR A 18 -11.51 39.89 16.79
C THR A 18 -12.70 38.98 17.11
N ARG A 19 -13.32 38.42 16.07
CA ARG A 19 -14.30 37.34 16.23
C ARG A 19 -13.62 36.16 16.94
N SER A 20 -14.00 35.94 18.19
CA SER A 20 -13.67 34.75 18.96
C SER A 20 -14.05 33.51 18.15
N LYS A 21 -13.04 32.72 17.72
CA LYS A 21 -13.28 31.39 17.17
C LYS A 21 -13.67 30.49 18.35
N SER A 22 -14.97 30.29 18.52
CA SER A 22 -15.50 29.31 19.46
C SER A 22 -14.86 27.95 19.18
N SER A 23 -14.13 27.42 20.17
CA SER A 23 -13.40 26.17 20.08
C SER A 23 -14.41 25.02 19.97
N MET A 24 -14.44 24.36 18.82
CA MET A 24 -15.20 23.11 18.67
C MET A 24 -14.64 22.07 19.63
N THR A 25 -15.50 21.48 20.47
CA THR A 25 -15.11 20.42 21.38
C THR A 25 -14.74 19.15 20.60
N ALA A 26 -13.89 18.29 21.18
CA ALA A 26 -13.42 17.04 20.59
C ALA A 26 -14.54 16.06 20.18
N LYS A 27 -15.78 16.30 20.62
CA LYS A 27 -16.94 15.44 20.41
C LYS A 27 -17.62 15.63 19.05
N ASP A 28 -17.36 16.73 18.34
CA ASP A 28 -18.05 17.11 17.10
C ASP A 28 -17.27 16.83 15.80
N ARG A 29 -16.04 16.30 15.89
CA ARG A 29 -15.35 15.77 14.70
C ARG A 29 -15.82 14.36 14.41
N LYS A 30 -17.00 14.21 13.82
CA LYS A 30 -17.17 13.14 12.82
C LYS A 30 -16.24 13.52 11.67
N GLU A 31 -14.98 13.09 11.78
CA GLU A 31 -13.97 13.34 10.76
C GLU A 31 -14.54 12.91 9.40
N LYS A 32 -14.57 13.86 8.48
CA LYS A 32 -14.97 13.61 7.10
C LYS A 32 -13.92 12.67 6.54
N VAL A 33 -14.21 11.37 6.52
CA VAL A 33 -13.30 10.37 5.96
C VAL A 33 -13.16 10.69 4.48
N ASN A 34 -12.02 11.26 4.10
CA ASN A 34 -11.70 11.53 2.71
C ASN A 34 -11.44 10.20 2.01
N ARG A 35 -12.48 9.68 1.35
CA ARG A 35 -12.39 8.49 0.50
C ARG A 35 -11.90 8.92 -0.87
N HIS A 36 -10.86 8.25 -1.36
CA HIS A 36 -10.28 8.49 -2.67
C HIS A 36 -10.49 7.27 -3.57
N PHE A 37 -10.54 7.50 -4.89
CA PHE A 37 -10.63 6.45 -5.91
C PHE A 37 -9.27 6.21 -6.61
N ALA A 38 -8.16 6.55 -5.94
CA ALA A 38 -6.81 6.42 -6.50
C ALA A 38 -6.26 5.00 -6.38
N SER A 39 -6.26 4.45 -5.16
CA SER A 39 -5.84 3.07 -4.89
C SER A 39 -6.50 2.57 -3.60
N ASP A 40 -6.72 1.27 -3.52
CA ASP A 40 -7.17 0.57 -2.33
C ASP A 40 -6.07 0.46 -1.26
N ASN A 41 -4.79 0.58 -1.61
CA ASN A 41 -3.69 0.62 -0.64
C ASN A 41 -3.66 1.92 0.21
N TRP A 42 -4.55 2.88 -0.07
CA TRP A 42 -4.78 4.05 0.78
C TRP A 42 -5.74 3.75 1.94
N ALA A 43 -6.45 2.62 1.88
CA ALA A 43 -7.35 2.22 2.96
C ALA A 43 -6.57 1.78 4.20
N GLY A 44 -7.07 2.16 5.38
CA GLY A 44 -6.58 1.63 6.65
C GLY A 44 -7.00 0.16 6.86
N ALA A 45 -6.42 -0.48 7.87
CA ALA A 45 -6.78 -1.85 8.23
C ALA A 45 -8.22 -1.94 8.75
N PRO A 46 -8.97 -3.01 8.41
CA PRO A 46 -10.28 -3.27 9.01
C PRO A 46 -10.22 -3.39 10.54
N PRO A 47 -11.27 -2.98 11.29
CA PRO A 47 -11.27 -3.02 12.76
C PRO A 47 -10.97 -4.40 13.35
N GLU A 48 -11.36 -5.47 12.67
CA GLU A 48 -11.12 -6.86 13.07
C GLU A 48 -9.63 -7.21 13.09
N ILE A 49 -8.87 -6.68 12.13
CA ILE A 49 -7.41 -6.83 12.05
C ILE A 49 -6.77 -6.09 13.22
N MET A 50 -7.18 -4.86 13.49
CA MET A 50 -6.65 -4.08 14.62
C MET A 50 -6.94 -4.74 15.97
N LYS A 51 -8.13 -5.33 16.14
CA LYS A 51 -8.47 -6.12 17.33
C LYS A 51 -7.63 -7.39 17.44
N ALA A 52 -7.35 -8.07 16.33
CA ALA A 52 -6.49 -9.26 16.32
C ALA A 52 -5.05 -8.90 16.73
N LEU A 53 -4.51 -7.81 16.19
CA LEU A 53 -3.19 -7.29 16.57
C LEU A 53 -3.14 -6.92 18.06
N ALA A 54 -4.16 -6.22 18.57
CA ALA A 54 -4.23 -5.86 19.99
C ALA A 54 -4.23 -7.10 20.90
N ARG A 55 -4.91 -8.19 20.51
CA ARG A 55 -4.90 -9.46 21.24
C ARG A 55 -3.53 -10.16 21.16
N ALA A 56 -2.91 -10.18 19.99
CA ALA A 56 -1.59 -10.79 19.79
C ALA A 56 -0.47 -10.02 20.52
N ASN A 57 -0.67 -8.73 20.79
CA ASN A 57 0.26 -7.87 21.50
C ASN A 57 0.30 -8.10 23.03
N ALA A 58 -0.41 -9.11 23.55
CA ALA A 58 -0.37 -9.47 24.96
C ALA A 58 0.64 -10.61 25.20
N GLY A 59 1.63 -10.36 26.07
CA GLY A 59 2.62 -11.38 26.48
C GLY A 59 3.79 -11.53 25.50
N HIS A 60 4.38 -12.73 25.48
CA HIS A 60 5.54 -13.07 24.67
C HIS A 60 5.24 -14.24 23.73
N ALA A 61 5.81 -14.21 22.54
CA ALA A 61 5.71 -15.28 21.56
C ALA A 61 7.09 -15.60 20.95
N PRO A 62 7.35 -16.85 20.58
CA PRO A 62 8.54 -17.20 19.79
C PRO A 62 8.59 -16.42 18.47
N ALA A 63 9.80 -16.06 18.04
CA ALA A 63 10.02 -15.31 16.81
C ALA A 63 9.99 -16.21 15.56
N TYR A 64 10.10 -15.58 14.38
CA TYR A 64 10.31 -16.25 13.08
C TYR A 64 9.23 -17.27 12.70
N GLY A 65 7.96 -16.99 13.04
CA GLY A 65 6.80 -17.79 12.64
C GLY A 65 6.55 -19.03 13.51
N ALA A 66 7.31 -19.23 14.59
CA ALA A 66 7.10 -20.30 15.55
C ALA A 66 5.99 -19.99 16.58
N ASP A 67 5.18 -18.96 16.34
CA ASP A 67 4.07 -18.55 17.19
C ASP A 67 2.72 -19.18 16.77
N GLU A 68 1.76 -19.17 17.69
CA GLU A 68 0.44 -19.74 17.45
C GLU A 68 -0.40 -18.98 16.42
N TRP A 69 -0.18 -17.68 16.21
CA TRP A 69 -0.94 -16.89 15.23
C TRP A 69 -0.53 -17.29 13.82
N THR A 70 0.77 -17.42 13.58
CA THR A 70 1.33 -17.93 12.32
C THR A 70 0.82 -19.33 12.03
N ALA A 71 0.91 -20.26 12.99
CA ALA A 71 0.41 -21.64 12.81
C ALA A 71 -1.09 -21.68 12.48
N ARG A 72 -1.90 -20.85 13.14
CA ARG A 72 -3.34 -20.71 12.84
C ARG A 72 -3.58 -20.15 11.44
N ALA A 73 -2.87 -19.09 11.04
CA ALA A 73 -3.01 -18.47 9.73
C ALA A 73 -2.65 -19.45 8.60
N VAL A 74 -1.51 -20.14 8.72
CA VAL A 74 -1.06 -21.17 7.77
C VAL A 74 -2.12 -22.25 7.61
N LYS A 75 -2.59 -22.83 8.72
CA LYS A 75 -3.62 -23.90 8.69
C LYS A 75 -4.92 -23.45 8.02
N LEU A 76 -5.34 -22.19 8.22
CA LEU A 76 -6.53 -21.65 7.59
C LEU A 76 -6.35 -21.48 6.07
N ILE A 77 -5.18 -20.99 5.64
CA ILE A 77 -4.83 -20.87 4.21
C ILE A 77 -4.80 -22.26 3.58
N GLU A 78 -4.08 -23.21 4.17
CA GLU A 78 -3.99 -24.58 3.67
C GLU A 78 -5.37 -25.21 3.52
N LYS A 79 -6.21 -25.09 4.54
CA LYS A 79 -7.60 -25.57 4.48
C LYS A 79 -8.38 -24.93 3.34
N GLN A 80 -8.25 -23.61 3.13
CA GLN A 80 -8.96 -22.89 2.08
C GLN A 80 -8.60 -23.38 0.68
N PHE A 81 -7.36 -23.84 0.47
CA PHE A 81 -6.86 -24.37 -0.79
C PHE A 81 -6.93 -25.92 -0.88
N GLY A 82 -7.64 -26.59 0.02
CA GLY A 82 -7.85 -28.04 -0.03
C GLY A 82 -6.75 -28.90 0.62
N GLY A 83 -5.87 -28.30 1.41
CA GLY A 83 -4.87 -28.99 2.24
C GLY A 83 -3.61 -29.44 1.52
N ASN A 84 -3.51 -29.21 0.20
CA ASN A 84 -2.35 -29.59 -0.61
C ASN A 84 -1.55 -28.36 -1.08
N CYS A 85 -1.23 -27.47 -0.15
CA CYS A 85 -0.34 -26.34 -0.40
C CYS A 85 0.49 -26.02 0.84
N LEU A 86 1.57 -25.28 0.65
CA LEU A 86 2.34 -24.67 1.74
C LEU A 86 2.07 -23.17 1.75
N ALA A 87 1.92 -22.59 2.94
CA ALA A 87 1.73 -21.14 3.09
C ALA A 87 2.93 -20.49 3.79
N TYR A 88 3.47 -19.44 3.17
CA TYR A 88 4.55 -18.63 3.72
C TYR A 88 4.09 -17.17 3.79
N LEU A 89 4.18 -16.55 4.97
CA LEU A 89 3.75 -15.18 5.18
C LEU A 89 4.91 -14.22 4.89
N VAL A 90 4.67 -13.23 4.05
CA VAL A 90 5.64 -12.19 3.68
C VAL A 90 5.00 -10.81 3.78
N SER A 91 5.83 -9.77 3.89
CA SER A 91 5.37 -8.43 4.26
C SER A 91 4.59 -7.68 3.17
N ASN A 92 4.79 -8.01 1.88
CA ASN A 92 4.10 -7.34 0.78
C ASN A 92 4.04 -8.22 -0.49
N GLY A 93 3.30 -7.73 -1.50
CA GLY A 93 3.11 -8.42 -2.78
C GLY A 93 4.39 -8.59 -3.59
N THR A 94 5.25 -7.56 -3.67
CA THR A 94 6.53 -7.65 -4.38
C THR A 94 7.43 -8.76 -3.83
N ALA A 95 7.55 -8.86 -2.50
CA ALA A 95 8.30 -9.92 -1.85
C ALA A 95 7.70 -11.31 -2.15
N ALA A 96 6.37 -11.43 -2.19
CA ALA A 96 5.69 -12.67 -2.54
C ALA A 96 6.00 -13.10 -3.99
N ASN A 97 5.90 -12.16 -4.94
CA ASN A 97 6.19 -12.42 -6.35
C ASN A 97 7.65 -12.82 -6.56
N VAL A 98 8.59 -12.05 -5.99
CA VAL A 98 10.02 -12.33 -6.07
C VAL A 98 10.33 -13.69 -5.47
N LEU A 99 9.88 -13.99 -4.25
CA LEU A 99 10.17 -15.26 -3.58
C LEU A 99 9.59 -16.45 -4.33
N GLY A 100 8.33 -16.34 -4.78
CA GLY A 100 7.66 -17.39 -5.55
C GLY A 100 8.38 -17.69 -6.86
N LEU A 101 8.72 -16.66 -7.64
CA LEU A 101 9.44 -16.81 -8.90
C LEU A 101 10.87 -17.31 -8.68
N ALA A 102 11.59 -16.79 -7.68
CA ALA A 102 12.95 -17.23 -7.35
C ALA A 102 13.02 -18.72 -6.98
N ALA A 103 11.97 -19.27 -6.36
CA ALA A 103 11.89 -20.68 -6.02
C ALA A 103 11.73 -21.61 -7.24
N MET A 104 11.26 -21.08 -8.38
CA MET A 104 10.95 -21.86 -9.58
C MET A 104 11.96 -21.64 -10.71
N LEU A 105 12.73 -20.55 -10.68
CA LEU A 105 13.55 -20.10 -11.80
C LEU A 105 15.05 -20.36 -11.57
N LYS A 106 15.74 -20.65 -12.67
CA LYS A 106 17.20 -20.52 -12.81
C LYS A 106 17.53 -19.17 -13.48
N PRO A 107 18.72 -18.60 -13.24
CA PRO A 107 19.07 -17.27 -13.78
C PRO A 107 19.04 -17.16 -15.31
N HIS A 108 19.19 -18.26 -16.05
CA HIS A 108 19.15 -18.28 -17.51
C HIS A 108 17.74 -18.52 -18.08
N GLN A 109 16.72 -18.65 -17.23
CA GLN A 109 15.33 -18.80 -17.65
C GLN A 109 14.64 -17.44 -17.77
N SER A 110 13.46 -17.43 -18.36
CA SER A 110 12.61 -16.25 -18.49
C SER A 110 11.22 -16.51 -17.92
N VAL A 111 10.53 -15.42 -17.56
CA VAL A 111 9.13 -15.43 -17.17
C VAL A 111 8.33 -14.68 -18.23
N LEU A 112 7.41 -15.39 -18.89
CA LEU A 112 6.45 -14.77 -19.79
C LEU A 112 5.39 -14.02 -18.96
N CYS A 113 5.21 -12.74 -19.21
CA CYS A 113 4.24 -11.92 -18.48
C CYS A 113 3.49 -10.95 -19.41
N SER A 114 2.37 -10.42 -18.96
CA SER A 114 1.69 -9.33 -19.69
C SER A 114 2.54 -8.06 -19.63
N SER A 115 2.48 -7.21 -20.66
CA SER A 115 3.14 -5.89 -20.65
C SER A 115 2.58 -4.92 -19.61
N VAL A 116 1.46 -5.25 -18.94
CA VAL A 116 0.90 -4.50 -17.81
C VAL A 116 1.01 -5.26 -16.48
N ALA A 117 1.79 -6.34 -16.42
CA ALA A 117 1.95 -7.12 -15.20
C ALA A 117 2.72 -6.34 -14.13
N HIS A 118 2.25 -6.38 -12.88
CA HIS A 118 2.85 -5.65 -11.75
C HIS A 118 4.35 -5.96 -11.57
N ILE A 119 4.75 -7.23 -11.73
CA ILE A 119 6.15 -7.69 -11.67
C ILE A 119 7.07 -6.99 -12.69
N LEU A 120 6.51 -6.50 -13.79
CA LEU A 120 7.22 -5.79 -14.84
C LEU A 120 7.20 -4.27 -14.60
N VAL A 121 6.03 -3.71 -14.28
CA VAL A 121 5.82 -2.25 -14.31
C VAL A 121 6.01 -1.53 -12.96
N ASP A 122 5.68 -2.19 -11.84
CA ASP A 122 5.50 -1.53 -10.54
C ASP A 122 6.38 -2.10 -9.42
N GLU A 123 7.31 -3.00 -9.77
CA GLU A 123 8.24 -3.63 -8.81
C GLU A 123 9.69 -3.16 -8.96
N CYS A 124 9.95 -2.12 -9.76
CA CYS A 124 11.28 -1.51 -9.91
C CYS A 124 12.37 -2.54 -10.27
N GLY A 125 12.03 -3.50 -11.14
CA GLY A 125 12.95 -4.57 -11.55
C GLY A 125 13.33 -5.56 -10.45
N ALA A 126 12.55 -5.65 -9.35
CA ALA A 126 12.87 -6.52 -8.23
C ALA A 126 13.04 -7.99 -8.64
N VAL A 127 12.16 -8.51 -9.52
CA VAL A 127 12.25 -9.90 -9.99
C VAL A 127 13.57 -10.15 -10.70
N GLU A 128 13.92 -9.35 -11.69
CA GLU A 128 15.16 -9.53 -12.47
C GLU A 128 16.40 -9.38 -11.58
N LYS A 129 16.38 -8.40 -10.66
CA LYS A 129 17.48 -8.18 -9.71
C LYS A 129 17.74 -9.39 -8.81
N TRP A 130 16.69 -10.00 -8.26
CA TRP A 130 16.84 -11.06 -7.25
C TRP A 130 16.92 -12.46 -7.84
N THR A 131 16.38 -12.68 -9.04
CA THR A 131 16.39 -13.99 -9.70
C THR A 131 17.47 -14.14 -10.77
N GLY A 132 17.91 -13.02 -11.36
CA GLY A 132 18.73 -13.02 -12.58
C GLY A 132 17.97 -13.42 -13.84
N ALA A 133 16.72 -13.89 -13.71
CA ALA A 133 15.87 -14.28 -14.82
C ALA A 133 15.32 -13.04 -15.54
N ARG A 134 15.13 -13.16 -16.85
CA ARG A 134 14.56 -12.09 -17.69
C ARG A 134 13.03 -12.12 -17.62
N LEU A 135 12.40 -10.94 -17.54
CA LEU A 135 10.96 -10.82 -17.81
C LEU A 135 10.71 -10.60 -19.30
N GLU A 136 9.84 -11.40 -19.91
CA GLU A 136 9.50 -11.33 -21.34
C GLU A 136 8.03 -10.96 -21.53
N PRO A 137 7.73 -9.70 -21.89
CA PRO A 137 6.36 -9.27 -22.14
C PRO A 137 5.75 -9.96 -23.38
N VAL A 138 4.57 -10.54 -23.24
CA VAL A 138 3.81 -11.18 -24.33
C VAL A 138 2.49 -10.43 -24.62
N PRO A 139 1.93 -10.56 -25.84
CA PRO A 139 0.63 -9.97 -26.17
C PRO A 139 -0.47 -10.45 -25.23
N HIS A 140 -1.36 -9.53 -24.86
CA HIS A 140 -2.46 -9.77 -23.94
C HIS A 140 -3.72 -9.05 -24.41
N VAL A 141 -4.89 -9.55 -23.98
CA VAL A 141 -6.18 -8.91 -24.19
C VAL A 141 -6.75 -8.52 -22.83
N ASN A 142 -6.91 -7.22 -22.56
CA ASN A 142 -7.43 -6.71 -21.28
C ASN A 142 -6.68 -7.26 -20.05
N GLY A 143 -5.34 -7.21 -20.08
CA GLY A 143 -4.46 -7.73 -19.02
C GLY A 143 -4.34 -9.26 -18.94
N LYS A 144 -5.03 -10.03 -19.80
CA LYS A 144 -4.98 -11.51 -19.80
C LYS A 144 -4.15 -12.05 -20.94
N ILE A 145 -3.24 -12.96 -20.62
CA ILE A 145 -2.47 -13.74 -21.59
C ILE A 145 -3.37 -14.87 -22.11
N MET A 146 -3.36 -15.09 -23.42
CA MET A 146 -4.14 -16.15 -24.06
C MET A 146 -3.22 -17.31 -24.43
N ALA A 147 -3.69 -18.55 -24.41
CA ALA A 147 -2.85 -19.71 -24.73
C ALA A 147 -2.16 -19.56 -26.10
N GLN A 148 -2.88 -19.02 -27.09
CA GLN A 148 -2.37 -18.80 -28.44
C GLN A 148 -1.21 -17.79 -28.50
N THR A 149 -1.09 -16.87 -27.53
CA THR A 149 0.01 -15.90 -27.51
C THR A 149 1.30 -16.47 -26.93
N LEU A 150 1.25 -17.69 -26.40
CA LEU A 150 2.40 -18.40 -25.83
C LEU A 150 3.08 -19.34 -26.82
N GLU A 151 2.38 -19.82 -27.86
CA GLU A 151 2.91 -20.76 -28.86
C GLU A 151 4.28 -20.40 -29.47
N PRO A 152 4.65 -19.11 -29.67
CA PRO A 152 5.96 -18.77 -30.23
C PRO A 152 7.16 -18.91 -29.27
N PHE A 153 6.94 -19.25 -28.00
CA PHE A 153 7.96 -19.28 -26.93
C PHE A 153 8.20 -20.70 -26.42
#